data_AF-A0A9Q4BU78-F1
#
_entry.id   AF-A0A9Q4BU78-F1
#
_cell.length_a   1.000
_cell.length_b   1.000
_cell.length_c   1.000
_cell.angle_alpha   90.00
_cell.angle_beta   90.00
_cell.angle_gamma   90.00
#
_symmetry.space_group_name_H-M   'P 1'
#
loop_
_entity.id
_entity.type
_entity.pdbx_description
1 polymer ?
#
loop_
_entity_poly.entity_id
_entity_poly.type
_entity_poly.pdbx_seq_one_letter_code
_entity_poly.pdbx_strand_id
1 'polypeptide(L)'
;MKKYVSASVIAFAFILFVLTQLQCSNQNKENKNMSHDELVARGKYLVNFGGCNDCHSPKVMTAQGPVPDSTRLLSGHPAGTPLAPIDTSVTNSKWVYTSMDLTAWAGPWGVTFPANITPDDQTGIGSWDENVFVKAMREGKHMGSGRPILPPMPWQSVAGLTDQDLKAVFTYLKSIKPISNKVPDPIPPNMVAQASVARK
;
A
#
# COMPACT_ATOMS: atom_id res chain seq x y z
N MET A 1 -24.48 35.09 54.71
CA MET A 1 -24.62 33.69 54.23
C MET A 1 -23.27 33.19 53.72
N LYS A 2 -22.40 32.67 54.59
CA LYS A 2 -21.13 32.03 54.19
C LYS A 2 -21.39 30.52 54.06
N LYS A 3 -21.26 30.01 52.83
CA LYS A 3 -21.50 28.60 52.50
C LYS A 3 -20.31 27.76 52.98
N TYR A 4 -20.54 26.91 53.97
CA TYR A 4 -19.60 25.87 54.39
C TYR A 4 -19.67 24.73 53.37
N VAL A 5 -18.76 24.71 52.40
CA VAL A 5 -18.45 23.46 51.68
C VAL A 5 -17.61 22.65 52.65
N SER A 6 -18.17 21.56 53.18
CA SER A 6 -17.48 20.72 54.17
C SER A 6 -16.25 20.07 53.54
N ALA A 7 -15.14 20.03 54.29
CA ALA A 7 -13.87 19.45 53.84
C ALA A 7 -14.01 18.02 53.28
N SER A 8 -15.04 17.29 53.73
CA SER A 8 -15.39 15.95 53.24
C SER A 8 -15.81 15.91 51.77
N VAL A 9 -16.48 16.94 51.25
CA VAL A 9 -16.92 17.01 49.84
C VAL A 9 -15.72 17.25 48.91
N ILE A 10 -14.77 18.07 49.36
CA ILE A 10 -13.54 18.35 48.62
C ILE A 10 -12.64 17.11 48.59
N ALA A 11 -12.51 16.38 49.72
CA ALA A 11 -11.74 15.14 49.80
C ALA A 11 -12.31 14.04 48.89
N PHE A 12 -13.63 13.86 48.84
CA PHE A 12 -14.27 12.88 47.97
C PHE A 12 -14.07 13.20 46.48
N ALA A 13 -14.18 14.47 46.09
CA ALA A 13 -13.94 14.90 44.71
C ALA A 13 -12.46 14.68 44.28
N PHE A 14 -11.52 14.91 45.20
CA PHE A 14 -10.09 14.68 44.95
C PHE A 14 -9.76 13.19 44.79
N ILE A 15 -10.35 12.32 45.62
CA ILE A 15 -10.18 10.86 45.51
C ILE A 15 -10.79 10.34 44.20
N LEU A 16 -11.97 10.82 43.81
CA LEU A 16 -12.59 10.44 42.54
C LEU A 16 -11.75 10.87 41.33
N PHE A 17 -11.20 12.10 41.38
CA PHE A 17 -10.30 12.60 40.35
C PHE A 17 -9.02 11.74 40.27
N VAL A 18 -8.37 11.46 41.39
CA VAL A 18 -7.16 10.62 41.42
C VAL A 18 -7.45 9.19 40.92
N LEU A 19 -8.57 8.59 41.31
CA LEU A 19 -8.99 7.27 40.80
C LEU A 19 -9.25 7.28 39.29
N THR A 20 -9.86 8.34 38.74
CA THR A 20 -10.01 8.47 37.28
C THR A 20 -8.66 8.65 36.56
N GLN A 21 -7.69 9.33 37.16
CA GLN A 21 -6.34 9.45 36.59
C GLN A 21 -5.58 8.12 36.64
N LEU A 22 -5.76 7.30 37.70
CA LEU A 22 -5.18 5.96 37.81
C LEU A 22 -5.77 5.00 36.76
N GLN A 23 -7.07 5.06 36.49
CA GLN A 23 -7.70 4.27 35.42
C GLN A 23 -7.20 4.69 34.02
N CYS A 24 -6.98 5.99 33.76
CA CYS A 24 -6.45 6.48 32.49
C CYS A 24 -4.95 6.18 32.29
N SER A 25 -4.17 6.12 33.36
CA SER A 25 -2.75 5.79 33.31
C SER A 25 -2.49 4.32 32.95
N ASN A 26 -3.39 3.42 33.38
CA ASN A 26 -3.19 1.97 33.25
C ASN A 26 -3.72 1.35 31.95
N GLN A 27 -4.24 2.15 31.02
CA GLN A 27 -4.64 1.70 29.67
C GLN A 27 -3.55 1.91 28.61
N ASN A 28 -2.40 2.50 28.96
CA ASN A 28 -1.42 2.99 27.99
C ASN A 28 -0.02 2.36 28.07
N LYS A 29 0.14 1.17 28.68
CA LYS A 29 1.43 0.46 28.70
C LYS A 29 1.33 -1.07 28.68
N GLU A 30 0.44 -1.63 27.88
CA GLU A 30 0.74 -2.93 27.26
C GLU A 30 0.99 -2.70 25.78
N ASN A 31 2.27 -2.75 25.40
CA ASN A 31 2.70 -3.07 24.04
C ASN A 31 2.21 -4.49 23.71
N LYS A 32 0.90 -4.66 23.55
CA LYS A 32 0.34 -5.94 23.15
C LYS A 32 0.60 -6.04 21.65
N ASN A 33 1.61 -6.82 21.29
CA ASN A 33 1.80 -7.23 19.91
C ASN A 33 0.47 -7.78 19.40
N MET A 34 -0.03 -7.19 18.31
CA MET A 34 -1.26 -7.62 17.66
C MET A 34 -1.17 -9.11 17.33
N SER A 35 -2.26 -9.84 17.56
CA SER A 35 -2.44 -11.20 17.07
C SER A 35 -2.39 -11.24 15.54
N HIS A 36 -2.23 -12.44 14.97
CA HIS A 36 -2.22 -12.61 13.51
C HIS A 36 -3.50 -12.05 12.86
N ASP A 37 -4.67 -12.37 13.41
CA ASP A 37 -5.95 -11.92 12.86
C ASP A 37 -6.13 -10.41 12.96
N GLU A 38 -5.65 -9.79 14.05
CA GLU A 38 -5.62 -8.33 14.19
C GLU A 38 -4.69 -7.69 13.16
N LEU A 39 -3.51 -8.28 12.91
CA LEU A 39 -2.58 -7.82 11.87
C LEU A 39 -3.21 -7.94 10.47
N VAL A 40 -3.89 -9.04 10.17
CA VAL A 40 -4.61 -9.22 8.89
C VAL A 40 -5.71 -8.17 8.75
N ALA A 41 -6.51 -7.93 9.79
CA ALA A 41 -7.58 -6.94 9.77
C ALA A 41 -7.04 -5.51 9.58
N ARG A 42 -5.98 -5.16 10.31
CA ARG A 42 -5.30 -3.86 10.19
C ARG A 42 -4.63 -3.68 8.83
N GLY A 43 -3.97 -4.72 8.32
CA GLY A 43 -3.35 -4.71 7.00
C GLY A 43 -4.38 -4.53 5.89
N LYS A 44 -5.52 -5.23 5.97
CA LYS A 44 -6.64 -5.05 5.05
C LYS A 44 -7.14 -3.61 5.03
N TYR A 45 -7.33 -3.02 6.21
CA TYR A 45 -7.72 -1.62 6.33
C TYR A 45 -6.70 -0.69 5.65
N LEU A 46 -5.41 -0.86 5.94
CA LEU A 46 -4.33 -0.05 5.38
C LEU A 46 -4.19 -0.21 3.86
N VAL A 47 -4.28 -1.42 3.33
CA VAL A 47 -4.18 -1.68 1.88
C VAL A 47 -5.38 -1.12 1.13
N ASN A 48 -6.58 -1.17 1.72
CA ASN A 48 -7.78 -0.62 1.11
C ASN A 48 -7.81 0.91 1.19
N PHE A 49 -7.58 1.49 2.37
CA PHE A 49 -7.61 2.95 2.56
C PHE A 49 -6.40 3.65 1.93
N GLY A 50 -5.23 3.00 1.97
CA GLY A 50 -4.00 3.48 1.35
C GLY A 50 -3.97 3.37 -0.18
N GLY A 51 -5.06 2.92 -0.81
CA GLY A 51 -5.21 2.92 -2.27
C GLY A 51 -4.31 1.92 -3.00
N CYS A 52 -3.82 0.86 -2.34
CA CYS A 52 -2.94 -0.11 -3.01
C CYS A 52 -3.65 -0.79 -4.20
N ASN A 53 -4.96 -1.02 -4.08
CA ASN A 53 -5.79 -1.58 -5.16
C ASN A 53 -5.93 -0.65 -6.38
N ASP A 54 -5.64 0.64 -6.25
CA ASP A 54 -5.86 1.59 -7.33
C ASP A 54 -4.89 1.33 -8.49
N CYS A 55 -3.64 1.00 -8.17
CA CYS A 55 -2.63 0.61 -9.15
C CYS A 55 -2.42 -0.91 -9.21
N HIS A 56 -2.42 -1.62 -8.07
CA HIS A 56 -2.05 -3.04 -8.05
C HIS A 56 -3.19 -3.99 -8.44
N SER A 57 -4.39 -3.50 -8.74
CA SER A 57 -5.50 -4.34 -9.21
C SER A 57 -5.98 -3.83 -10.58
N PRO A 58 -6.05 -4.65 -11.63
CA PRO A 58 -6.71 -4.24 -12.86
C PRO A 58 -8.18 -3.89 -12.59
N LYS A 59 -8.78 -3.09 -13.47
CA LYS A 59 -10.15 -2.60 -13.32
C LYS A 59 -11.06 -3.21 -14.38
N VAL A 60 -12.30 -3.44 -13.99
CA VAL A 60 -13.41 -3.73 -14.90
C VAL A 60 -14.34 -2.52 -14.97
N MET A 61 -14.82 -2.20 -16.17
CA MET A 61 -15.77 -1.11 -16.36
C MET A 61 -17.17 -1.53 -15.91
N THR A 62 -17.76 -0.73 -15.03
CA THR A 62 -19.16 -0.87 -14.60
C THR A 62 -19.94 0.40 -14.95
N ALA A 63 -21.25 0.40 -14.69
CA ALA A 63 -22.08 1.59 -14.83
C ALA A 63 -21.64 2.74 -13.90
N GLN A 64 -20.94 2.44 -12.81
CA GLN A 64 -20.41 3.41 -11.83
C GLN A 64 -18.95 3.80 -12.14
N GLY A 65 -18.39 3.35 -13.27
CA GLY A 65 -17.01 3.56 -13.65
C GLY A 65 -16.11 2.35 -13.40
N PRO A 66 -14.78 2.50 -13.50
CA PRO A 66 -13.82 1.43 -13.29
C PRO A 66 -13.77 1.03 -11.81
N VAL A 67 -13.95 -0.26 -11.52
CA VAL A 67 -13.78 -0.83 -10.17
C VAL A 67 -12.74 -1.94 -10.19
N PRO A 68 -12.02 -2.20 -9.07
CA PRO A 68 -11.09 -3.33 -8.97
C PRO A 68 -11.72 -4.65 -9.40
N ASP A 69 -11.05 -5.36 -10.31
CA ASP A 69 -11.41 -6.72 -10.68
C ASP A 69 -11.19 -7.65 -9.48
N SER A 70 -12.28 -8.13 -8.89
CA SER A 70 -12.25 -9.01 -7.73
C SER A 70 -11.52 -10.33 -7.99
N THR A 71 -11.43 -10.77 -9.25
CA THR A 71 -10.74 -12.01 -9.64
C THR A 71 -9.23 -11.84 -9.78
N ARG A 72 -8.75 -10.59 -9.83
CA ARG A 72 -7.36 -10.22 -10.08
C ARG A 72 -6.79 -9.20 -9.08
N LEU A 73 -7.41 -9.08 -7.89
CA LEU A 73 -6.98 -8.13 -6.87
C LEU A 73 -5.49 -8.26 -6.55
N LEU A 74 -4.80 -7.13 -6.52
CA LEU A 74 -3.42 -6.97 -6.09
C LEU A 74 -2.39 -7.72 -6.97
N SER A 75 -2.82 -8.22 -8.13
CA SER A 75 -1.97 -8.98 -9.07
C SER A 75 -1.12 -8.13 -10.01
N GLY A 76 -1.19 -6.80 -9.93
CA GLY A 76 -0.43 -5.87 -10.78
C GLY A 76 -1.00 -5.73 -12.19
N HIS A 77 -0.18 -5.22 -13.12
CA HIS A 77 -0.55 -5.15 -14.55
C HIS A 77 -0.71 -6.54 -15.16
N PRO A 78 -1.82 -6.87 -15.85
CA PRO A 78 -1.97 -8.18 -16.47
C PRO A 78 -0.94 -8.42 -17.58
N ALA A 79 -0.16 -9.51 -17.47
CA ALA A 79 1.00 -9.79 -18.34
C ALA A 79 0.71 -9.80 -19.86
N GLY A 80 -0.52 -10.18 -20.24
CA GLY A 80 -0.95 -10.30 -21.63
C GLY A 80 -1.62 -9.05 -22.21
N THR A 81 -1.78 -7.98 -21.42
CA THR A 81 -2.48 -6.78 -21.90
C THR A 81 -1.58 -6.01 -22.86
N PRO A 82 -2.02 -5.75 -24.12
CA PRO A 82 -1.26 -4.91 -25.02
C PRO A 82 -1.26 -3.46 -24.50
N LEU A 83 -0.11 -2.80 -24.65
CA LEU A 83 -0.04 -1.37 -24.38
C LEU A 83 -0.69 -0.62 -25.53
N ALA A 84 -1.57 0.32 -25.21
CA ALA A 84 -2.03 1.28 -26.19
C ALA A 84 -0.82 2.07 -26.74
N PRO A 85 -0.88 2.60 -27.97
CA PRO A 85 0.16 3.47 -28.50
C PRO A 85 0.46 4.60 -27.53
N ILE A 86 1.70 4.64 -27.03
CA ILE A 86 2.14 5.65 -26.07
C ILE A 86 2.65 6.84 -26.86
N ASP A 87 2.08 8.02 -26.60
CA ASP A 87 2.63 9.26 -27.12
C ASP A 87 4.03 9.47 -26.54
N THR A 88 5.05 9.34 -27.40
CA THR A 88 6.45 9.46 -27.03
C THR A 88 6.81 10.85 -26.52
N SER A 89 5.98 11.87 -26.81
CA SER A 89 6.18 13.21 -26.25
C SER A 89 6.11 13.22 -24.72
N VAL A 90 5.43 12.22 -24.11
CA VAL A 90 5.25 12.13 -22.66
C VAL A 90 6.58 12.09 -21.91
N THR A 91 7.61 11.46 -22.50
CA THR A 91 8.92 11.31 -21.85
C THR A 91 9.66 12.63 -21.72
N ASN A 92 9.23 13.67 -22.44
CA ASN A 92 9.76 15.04 -22.36
C ASN A 92 8.71 16.05 -21.87
N SER A 93 7.58 15.57 -21.34
CA SER A 93 6.47 16.41 -20.91
C SER A 93 6.38 16.52 -19.38
N LYS A 94 5.56 17.44 -18.88
CA LYS A 94 5.17 17.49 -17.45
C LYS A 94 3.92 16.67 -17.13
N TRP A 95 3.45 15.88 -18.10
CA TRP A 95 2.23 15.08 -17.99
C TRP A 95 2.57 13.62 -17.75
N VAL A 96 1.62 12.92 -17.13
CA VAL A 96 1.67 11.48 -16.92
C VAL A 96 0.45 10.88 -17.62
N TYR A 97 0.68 9.88 -18.46
CA TYR A 97 -0.39 9.10 -19.06
C TYR A 97 -0.56 7.78 -18.31
N THR A 98 -1.80 7.31 -18.22
CA THR A 98 -2.11 6.03 -17.59
C THR A 98 -3.18 5.29 -18.39
N SER A 99 -3.16 3.96 -18.32
CA SER A 99 -4.23 3.12 -18.86
C SER A 99 -5.53 3.30 -18.06
N MET A 100 -6.67 2.99 -18.67
CA MET A 100 -7.99 3.09 -18.01
C MET A 100 -8.12 2.21 -16.76
N ASP A 101 -7.33 1.14 -16.67
CA ASP A 101 -7.28 0.26 -15.51
C ASP A 101 -6.25 0.68 -14.46
N LEU A 102 -5.53 1.79 -14.70
CA LEU A 102 -4.50 2.37 -13.82
C LEU A 102 -3.30 1.45 -13.57
N THR A 103 -3.02 0.51 -14.48
CA THR A 103 -1.92 -0.45 -14.33
C THR A 103 -0.75 -0.25 -15.30
N ALA A 104 -0.81 0.71 -16.22
CA ALA A 104 0.31 1.07 -17.09
C ALA A 104 0.50 2.58 -17.08
N TRP A 105 1.66 3.05 -16.65
CA TRP A 105 1.95 4.48 -16.45
C TRP A 105 3.11 4.92 -17.30
N ALA A 106 2.99 6.07 -17.96
CA ALA A 106 4.03 6.65 -18.79
C ALA A 106 4.34 8.09 -18.37
N GLY A 107 5.62 8.41 -18.25
CA GLY A 107 6.12 9.74 -17.86
C GLY A 107 7.57 9.95 -18.29
N PRO A 108 8.25 10.99 -17.78
CA PRO A 108 9.68 11.22 -18.06
C PRO A 108 10.62 10.07 -17.69
N TRP A 109 10.18 9.16 -16.82
CA TRP A 109 10.92 7.95 -16.44
C TRP A 109 10.69 6.75 -17.36
N GLY A 110 9.87 6.89 -18.40
CA GLY A 110 9.48 5.81 -19.30
C GLY A 110 8.13 5.20 -18.91
N VAL A 111 7.97 3.89 -19.12
CA VAL A 111 6.74 3.14 -18.84
C VAL A 111 6.95 2.19 -17.68
N THR A 112 6.02 2.21 -16.73
CA THR A 112 6.08 1.40 -15.51
C THR A 112 4.77 0.67 -15.27
N PHE A 113 4.91 -0.47 -14.59
CA PHE A 113 3.82 -1.36 -14.25
C PHE A 113 3.86 -1.66 -12.75
N PRO A 114 2.73 -1.61 -12.03
CA PRO A 114 2.65 -2.04 -10.65
C PRO A 114 2.87 -3.55 -10.59
N ALA A 115 3.69 -3.98 -9.64
CA ALA A 115 4.03 -5.38 -9.45
C ALA A 115 2.83 -6.20 -8.95
N ASN A 116 2.90 -7.51 -9.14
CA ASN A 116 2.06 -8.45 -8.41
C ASN A 116 2.52 -8.48 -6.94
N ILE A 117 1.61 -8.14 -6.02
CA ILE A 117 1.89 -8.13 -4.57
C ILE A 117 1.06 -9.17 -3.82
N THR A 118 0.49 -10.14 -4.54
CA THR A 118 -0.10 -11.35 -3.95
C THR A 118 1.00 -12.30 -3.45
N PRO A 119 0.68 -13.32 -2.62
CA PRO A 119 1.69 -14.24 -2.10
C PRO A 119 2.07 -15.35 -3.09
N ASP A 120 1.94 -15.11 -4.40
CA ASP A 120 2.46 -16.03 -5.42
C ASP A 120 4.00 -16.09 -5.35
N ASP A 121 4.56 -17.30 -5.28
CA ASP A 121 5.99 -17.51 -5.05
C ASP A 121 6.89 -17.11 -6.22
N GLN A 122 6.37 -17.23 -7.45
CA GLN A 122 7.15 -17.04 -8.66
C GLN A 122 7.04 -15.62 -9.22
N THR A 123 5.87 -15.01 -9.09
CA THR A 123 5.55 -13.74 -9.75
C THR A 123 5.13 -12.65 -8.78
N GLY A 124 4.81 -13.00 -7.53
CA GLY A 124 4.41 -12.07 -6.47
C GLY A 124 5.45 -11.93 -5.35
N ILE A 125 4.98 -11.66 -4.14
CA ILE A 125 5.81 -11.55 -2.92
C ILE A 125 5.81 -12.84 -2.09
N GLY A 126 5.47 -13.99 -2.69
CA GLY A 126 5.40 -15.28 -2.01
C GLY A 126 6.72 -15.69 -1.35
N SER A 127 7.83 -15.45 -2.05
CA SER A 127 9.18 -15.74 -1.56
C SER A 127 9.79 -14.66 -0.66
N TRP A 128 9.11 -13.53 -0.45
CA TRP A 128 9.62 -12.45 0.40
C TRP A 128 9.36 -12.75 1.86
N ASP A 129 10.33 -12.44 2.72
CA ASP A 129 10.10 -12.34 4.16
C ASP A 129 9.70 -10.92 4.58
N GLU A 130 9.24 -10.76 5.82
CA GLU A 130 8.77 -9.49 6.37
C GLU A 130 9.87 -8.42 6.37
N ASN A 131 11.11 -8.81 6.71
CA ASN A 131 12.24 -7.88 6.79
C ASN A 131 12.60 -7.31 5.42
N VAL A 132 12.59 -8.16 4.39
CA VAL A 132 12.78 -7.77 2.98
C VAL A 132 11.68 -6.83 2.54
N PHE A 133 10.42 -7.10 2.88
CA PHE A 133 9.30 -6.22 2.56
C PHE A 133 9.45 -4.85 3.24
N VAL A 134 9.71 -4.82 4.55
CA VAL A 134 9.91 -3.59 5.32
C VAL A 134 11.07 -2.79 4.73
N LYS A 135 12.21 -3.44 4.49
CA LYS A 135 13.38 -2.78 3.89
C LYS A 135 13.07 -2.23 2.50
N ALA A 136 12.36 -2.98 1.67
CA ALA A 136 11.96 -2.53 0.34
C ALA A 136 11.13 -1.25 0.39
N MET A 137 10.18 -1.17 1.33
CA MET A 137 9.36 0.04 1.51
C MET A 137 10.17 1.19 2.08
N ARG A 138 11.00 0.97 3.13
CA ARG A 138 11.82 2.01 3.76
C ARG A 138 12.85 2.61 2.81
N GLU A 139 13.48 1.80 1.98
CA GLU A 139 14.56 2.23 1.09
C GLU A 139 14.09 2.55 -0.33
N GLY A 140 12.83 2.24 -0.68
CA GLY A 140 12.31 2.44 -2.03
C GLY A 140 13.04 1.59 -3.07
N LYS A 141 13.44 0.36 -2.71
CA LYS A 141 14.18 -0.56 -3.59
C LYS A 141 13.50 -1.92 -3.66
N HIS A 142 13.44 -2.49 -4.85
CA HIS A 142 12.92 -3.84 -5.04
C HIS A 142 13.69 -4.84 -4.16
N MET A 143 12.98 -5.62 -3.34
CA MET A 143 13.55 -6.53 -2.33
C MET A 143 14.54 -5.86 -1.35
N GLY A 144 14.48 -4.54 -1.19
CA GLY A 144 15.38 -3.79 -0.30
C GLY A 144 16.85 -3.75 -0.76
N SER A 145 17.16 -4.10 -2.00
CA SER A 145 18.55 -4.06 -2.51
C SER A 145 18.67 -3.92 -4.03
N GLY A 146 17.62 -4.29 -4.78
CA GLY A 146 17.59 -4.21 -6.23
C GLY A 146 17.36 -2.80 -6.76
N ARG A 147 16.78 -2.74 -7.96
CA ARG A 147 16.44 -1.47 -8.63
C ARG A 147 15.53 -0.60 -7.76
N PRO A 148 15.53 0.74 -7.97
CA PRO A 148 14.54 1.62 -7.35
C PRO A 148 13.11 1.18 -7.66
N ILE A 149 12.22 1.34 -6.68
CA ILE A 149 10.78 1.33 -6.92
C ILE A 149 10.46 2.51 -7.81
N LEU A 150 9.89 2.23 -8.98
CA LEU A 150 9.67 3.22 -10.01
C LEU A 150 8.35 3.97 -9.80
N PRO A 151 8.23 5.22 -10.29
CA PRO A 151 6.98 5.96 -10.23
C PRO A 151 5.85 5.23 -10.98
N PRO A 152 4.57 5.49 -10.62
CA PRO A 152 4.12 6.47 -9.62
C PRO A 152 3.94 5.87 -8.21
N MET A 153 4.50 4.69 -7.92
CA MET A 153 4.30 4.04 -6.62
C MET A 153 4.75 4.98 -5.47
N PRO A 154 3.84 5.34 -4.52
CA PRO A 154 4.12 6.31 -3.47
C PRO A 154 4.87 5.67 -2.29
N TRP A 155 5.99 5.02 -2.57
CA TRP A 155 6.73 4.23 -1.58
C TRP A 155 7.20 5.08 -0.40
N GLN A 156 7.46 6.38 -0.57
CA GLN A 156 7.86 7.28 0.51
C GLN A 156 6.74 7.46 1.55
N SER A 157 5.48 7.50 1.11
CA SER A 157 4.33 7.56 2.02
C SER A 157 4.16 6.25 2.77
N VAL A 158 4.34 5.12 2.09
CA VAL A 158 4.33 3.79 2.73
C VAL A 158 5.50 3.65 3.71
N ALA A 159 6.68 4.19 3.36
CA ALA A 159 7.86 4.29 4.22
C ALA A 159 7.66 5.22 5.43
N GLY A 160 6.53 5.92 5.55
CA GLY A 160 6.16 6.68 6.74
C GLY A 160 5.33 5.90 7.75
N LEU A 161 4.84 4.70 7.41
CA LEU A 161 4.04 3.85 8.31
C LEU A 161 4.87 3.35 9.49
N THR A 162 4.22 3.01 10.60
CA THR A 162 4.92 2.35 11.73
C THR A 162 5.39 0.94 11.33
N ASP A 163 6.37 0.37 12.04
CA ASP A 163 6.80 -1.01 11.76
C ASP A 163 5.65 -2.01 11.96
N GLN A 164 4.79 -1.79 12.95
CA GLN A 164 3.59 -2.59 13.18
C GLN A 164 2.60 -2.49 12.01
N ASP A 165 2.42 -1.30 11.42
CA ASP A 165 1.57 -1.10 10.25
C ASP A 165 2.15 -1.74 8.98
N LEU A 166 3.46 -1.64 8.74
CA LEU A 166 4.13 -2.33 7.63
C LEU A 166 4.02 -3.85 7.78
N LYS A 167 4.22 -4.35 9.00
CA LYS A 167 3.99 -5.76 9.33
C LYS A 167 2.55 -6.17 9.07
N ALA A 168 1.56 -5.36 9.47
CA ALA A 168 0.16 -5.62 9.22
C ALA A 168 -0.15 -5.68 7.71
N VAL A 169 0.35 -4.71 6.93
CA VAL A 169 0.24 -4.72 5.45
C VAL A 169 0.82 -6.01 4.88
N PHE A 170 2.05 -6.37 5.24
CA PHE A 170 2.68 -7.59 4.76
C PHE A 170 1.87 -8.82 5.15
N THR A 171 1.45 -8.93 6.41
CA THR A 171 0.66 -10.07 6.92
C THR A 171 -0.65 -10.23 6.14
N TYR A 172 -1.36 -9.13 5.86
CA TYR A 172 -2.56 -9.16 5.02
C TYR A 172 -2.24 -9.61 3.59
N LEU A 173 -1.22 -9.04 2.95
CA LEU A 173 -0.82 -9.45 1.59
C LEU A 173 -0.39 -10.92 1.54
N LYS A 174 0.15 -11.47 2.62
CA LYS A 174 0.48 -12.91 2.73
C LYS A 174 -0.75 -13.80 2.96
N SER A 175 -1.87 -13.25 3.42
CA SER A 175 -3.11 -13.98 3.72
C SER A 175 -4.08 -14.13 2.55
N ILE A 176 -3.95 -13.30 1.50
CA ILE A 176 -4.86 -13.32 0.35
C ILE A 176 -4.55 -14.48 -0.62
N LYS A 177 -5.49 -14.77 -1.53
CA LYS A 177 -5.29 -15.80 -2.56
C LYS A 177 -4.09 -15.44 -3.47
N PRO A 178 -3.13 -16.35 -3.69
CA PRO A 178 -2.06 -16.13 -4.65
C PRO A 178 -2.61 -16.11 -6.08
N ILE A 179 -2.09 -15.19 -6.89
CA ILE A 179 -2.42 -15.08 -8.31
C ILE A 179 -1.12 -15.05 -9.09
N SER A 180 -0.89 -16.03 -9.95
CA SER A 180 0.26 -16.05 -10.84
C SER A 180 0.08 -15.02 -11.95
N ASN A 181 0.94 -14.00 -11.99
CA ASN A 181 0.95 -12.95 -13.00
C ASN A 181 2.33 -12.31 -13.12
N LYS A 182 3.08 -12.69 -14.16
CA LYS A 182 4.40 -12.10 -14.44
C LYS A 182 4.23 -10.74 -15.14
N VAL A 183 4.22 -9.67 -14.34
CA VAL A 183 4.15 -8.29 -14.82
C VAL A 183 5.31 -7.99 -15.80
N PRO A 184 5.08 -7.27 -16.91
CA PRO A 184 6.14 -6.88 -17.83
C PRO A 184 7.22 -6.02 -17.17
N ASP A 185 8.43 -6.09 -17.71
CA ASP A 185 9.51 -5.21 -17.27
C ASP A 185 9.22 -3.75 -17.64
N PRO A 186 9.67 -2.78 -16.81
CA PRO A 186 9.53 -1.37 -17.13
C PRO A 186 10.32 -1.02 -18.40
N ILE A 187 9.79 -0.07 -19.17
CA ILE A 187 10.37 0.36 -20.45
C ILE A 187 11.07 1.70 -20.20
N PRO A 188 12.40 1.80 -20.37
CA PRO A 188 13.11 3.06 -20.15
C PRO A 188 12.74 4.11 -21.21
N PRO A 189 12.94 5.41 -20.93
CA PRO A 189 12.50 6.51 -21.81
C PRO A 189 12.99 6.37 -23.27
N ASN A 190 14.23 5.95 -23.46
CA ASN A 190 14.86 5.81 -24.77
C ASN A 190 14.31 4.63 -25.60
N MET A 191 13.48 3.76 -25.02
CA MET A 191 12.90 2.59 -25.69
C MET A 191 11.38 2.70 -25.90
N VAL A 192 10.73 3.77 -25.41
CA VAL A 192 9.27 3.93 -25.50
C VAL A 192 8.78 3.94 -26.95
N ALA A 193 9.50 4.64 -27.84
CA ALA A 193 9.16 4.70 -29.27
C ALA A 193 9.26 3.35 -29.99
N GLN A 194 10.14 2.45 -29.52
CA GLN A 194 10.30 1.11 -30.09
C GLN A 194 9.22 0.17 -29.56
N ALA A 195 8.89 0.29 -28.28
CA ALA A 195 7.88 -0.53 -27.62
C ALA A 195 6.44 -0.24 -28.08
N SER A 196 6.15 0.98 -28.54
CA SER A 196 4.85 1.35 -29.12
C SER A 196 4.65 0.83 -30.55
N VAL A 197 5.73 0.46 -31.26
CA VAL A 197 5.71 0.00 -32.66
C VAL A 197 5.81 -1.53 -32.75
N ALA A 198 6.52 -2.18 -31.82
CA ALA A 198 6.82 -3.63 -31.87
C ALA A 198 5.66 -4.57 -31.46
N ARG A 199 4.45 -4.04 -31.20
CA ARG A 199 3.26 -4.85 -30.83
C ARG A 199 2.08 -4.70 -31.81
N LYS A 200 2.35 -4.35 -33.07
CA LYS A 200 1.37 -4.49 -34.17
C LYS A 200 1.42 -5.90 -34.75
#